data_AF-A0A9D1N1Y9-F1
#
_entry.id   AF-A0A9D1N1Y9-F1
#
_cell.length_a   1.000
_cell.length_b   1.000
_cell.length_c   1.000
_cell.angle_alpha   90.00
_cell.angle_beta   90.00
_cell.angle_gamma   90.00
#
_symmetry.space_group_name_H-M   'P 1'
#
loop_
_entity.id
_entity.type
_entity.pdbx_description
1 polymer ?
#
loop_
_entity_poly.entity_id
_entity_poly.type
_entity_poly.pdbx_seq_one_letter_code
_entity_poly.pdbx_strand_id
1 'polypeptide(L)'
;MTKILEFYKCHVCGNFVEVVLPGAGELVCCGQPMERMREQTQSEEMLGEKHVPVVSKEGDELTVRVGSVPHPMEDEHFIMFIEVNSPDKRYVKRKYLYPHEEPVLKYKCSCDKVEARELCNIHGLWTSGEIDTNN
;
A
#
# COMPACT_ATOMS: atom_id res chain seq x y z
N MET A 1 -7.70 3.88 -19.86
CA MET A 1 -6.22 3.83 -19.83
C MET A 1 -5.80 3.67 -18.39
N THR A 2 -4.98 2.67 -18.12
CA THR A 2 -4.40 2.43 -16.79
C THR A 2 -3.40 3.53 -16.42
N LYS A 3 -3.04 3.66 -15.13
CA LYS A 3 -1.99 4.58 -14.67
C LYS A 3 -0.91 3.83 -13.92
N ILE A 4 0.33 4.34 -13.96
CA ILE A 4 1.45 3.78 -13.19
C ILE A 4 1.04 3.68 -11.71
N LEU A 5 1.39 2.57 -11.08
CA LEU A 5 1.12 2.24 -9.67
C LEU A 5 -0.34 1.92 -9.34
N GLU A 6 -1.26 1.89 -10.33
CA GLU A 6 -2.58 1.31 -10.09
C GLU A 6 -2.48 -0.21 -9.94
N PHE A 7 -3.24 -0.74 -9.00
CA PHE A 7 -3.38 -2.18 -8.80
C PHE A 7 -4.70 -2.70 -9.34
N TYR A 8 -4.66 -3.93 -9.85
CA TYR A 8 -5.82 -4.63 -10.36
C TYR A 8 -5.89 -6.05 -9.79
N LYS A 9 -7.08 -6.50 -9.41
CA LYS A 9 -7.32 -7.85 -8.86
C LYS A 9 -8.30 -8.63 -9.73
N CYS A 10 -8.01 -9.92 -9.94
CA CYS A 10 -8.97 -10.88 -10.46
C CYS A 10 -9.66 -11.58 -9.30
N HIS A 11 -10.98 -11.46 -9.18
CA HIS A 11 -11.74 -12.11 -8.11
C HIS A 11 -11.98 -13.61 -8.30
N VAL A 12 -11.62 -14.16 -9.47
CA VAL A 12 -11.72 -15.60 -9.73
C VAL A 12 -10.48 -16.35 -9.27
N CYS A 13 -9.29 -15.90 -9.70
CA CYS A 13 -8.04 -16.61 -9.40
C CYS A 13 -7.17 -15.92 -8.34
N GLY A 14 -7.53 -14.71 -7.90
CA GLY A 14 -6.76 -13.95 -6.92
C GLY A 14 -5.55 -13.20 -7.48
N ASN A 15 -5.25 -13.29 -8.78
CA ASN A 15 -4.14 -12.53 -9.40
C ASN A 15 -4.26 -11.04 -9.07
N PHE A 16 -3.16 -10.48 -8.57
CA PHE A 16 -3.05 -9.09 -8.16
C PHE A 16 -1.82 -8.49 -8.86
N VAL A 17 -2.03 -7.46 -9.67
CA VAL A 17 -0.99 -6.89 -10.54
C VAL A 17 -0.88 -5.40 -10.36
N GLU A 18 0.34 -4.88 -10.48
CA GLU A 18 0.61 -3.45 -10.55
C GLU A 18 0.90 -3.02 -11.98
N VAL A 19 0.41 -1.85 -12.36
CA VAL A 19 0.72 -1.22 -13.64
C VAL A 19 2.08 -0.53 -13.56
N VAL A 20 3.06 -1.08 -14.28
CA VAL A 20 4.39 -0.46 -14.47
C VAL A 20 4.43 0.42 -15.73
N LEU A 21 3.68 0.03 -16.77
CA LEU A 21 3.55 0.76 -18.03
C LEU A 21 2.07 0.96 -18.36
N PRO A 22 1.58 2.22 -18.51
CA PRO A 22 0.21 2.49 -18.90
C PRO A 22 -0.16 1.92 -20.26
N GLY A 23 -1.38 1.40 -20.37
CA GLY A 23 -1.95 0.88 -21.59
C GLY A 23 -3.39 1.37 -21.80
N ALA A 24 -3.81 1.46 -23.06
CA ALA A 24 -5.18 1.83 -23.39
C ALA A 24 -6.17 0.66 -23.21
N GLY A 25 -5.71 -0.59 -23.34
CA GLY A 25 -6.52 -1.79 -23.22
C GLY A 25 -7.01 -2.07 -21.80
N GLU A 26 -8.09 -2.83 -21.70
CA GLU A 26 -8.63 -3.33 -20.44
C GLU A 26 -7.84 -4.56 -19.96
N LEU A 27 -7.51 -4.61 -18.67
CA LEU A 27 -6.86 -5.77 -18.08
C LEU A 27 -7.92 -6.87 -17.86
N VAL A 28 -7.70 -8.03 -18.49
CA VAL A 28 -8.62 -9.17 -18.44
C VAL A 28 -7.89 -10.36 -17.83
N CYS A 29 -8.54 -11.05 -16.89
CA CYS A 29 -8.06 -12.29 -16.32
C CYS A 29 -9.25 -13.23 -16.07
N CYS A 30 -9.09 -14.52 -16.37
CA CYS A 30 -10.18 -15.51 -16.27
C CYS A 30 -11.43 -15.12 -17.09
N GLY A 31 -11.23 -14.52 -18.27
CA GLY A 31 -12.31 -14.16 -19.18
C GLY A 31 -13.16 -12.96 -18.75
N GLN A 32 -12.77 -12.23 -17.71
CA GLN A 32 -13.49 -11.02 -17.25
C GLN A 32 -12.54 -9.85 -16.96
N PRO A 33 -13.03 -8.61 -16.97
CA PRO A 33 -12.26 -7.45 -16.54
C PRO A 33 -11.75 -7.61 -15.11
N MET A 34 -10.50 -7.24 -14.87
CA MET A 34 -9.95 -7.16 -13.51
C MET A 34 -10.49 -5.89 -12.81
N GLU A 35 -10.77 -5.97 -11.52
CA GLU A 35 -11.18 -4.80 -10.74
C GLU A 35 -9.98 -3.91 -10.46
N ARG A 36 -10.12 -2.60 -10.68
CA ARG A 36 -9.16 -1.61 -10.18
C ARG A 36 -9.30 -1.47 -8.66
N MET A 37 -8.26 -1.86 -7.94
CA MET A 37 -8.22 -1.77 -6.48
C MET A 37 -8.00 -0.31 -6.07
N ARG A 38 -8.98 0.27 -5.38
CA ARG A 38 -8.88 1.65 -4.88
C ARG A 38 -8.27 1.63 -3.48
N GLU A 39 -7.41 2.61 -3.22
CA GLU A 39 -6.87 2.84 -1.87
C GLU A 39 -7.97 3.43 -1.00
N GLN A 40 -8.16 2.81 0.16
CA GLN A 40 -9.05 3.28 1.22
C GLN A 40 -8.31 4.26 2.11
N THR A 41 -9.05 5.17 2.75
CA THR A 41 -8.49 6.21 3.63
C THR A 41 -9.14 6.16 5.00
N GLN A 42 -8.66 7.00 5.93
CA GLN A 42 -9.19 7.05 7.29
C GLN A 42 -10.69 7.42 7.37
N SER A 43 -11.27 8.01 6.32
CA SER A 43 -12.72 8.32 6.29
C SER A 43 -13.62 7.09 6.10
N GLU A 44 -13.05 5.91 5.86
CA GLU A 44 -13.77 4.65 5.81
C GLU A 44 -13.83 4.03 7.21
N GLU A 45 -14.81 4.49 8.02
CA GLU A 45 -14.92 4.23 9.46
C GLU A 45 -14.95 2.73 9.83
N MET A 46 -14.44 2.44 11.05
CA MET A 46 -14.25 1.16 11.77
C MET A 46 -12.95 0.37 11.54
N LEU A 47 -12.28 0.47 10.39
CA LEU A 47 -11.04 -0.31 10.13
C LEU A 47 -9.76 0.53 10.05
N GLY A 48 -9.87 1.84 9.86
CA GLY A 48 -8.73 2.72 9.57
C GLY A 48 -7.61 2.72 10.61
N GLU A 49 -7.94 2.58 11.90
CA GLU A 49 -6.93 2.54 12.98
C GLU A 49 -5.91 1.42 12.84
N LYS A 50 -6.26 0.33 12.16
CA LYS A 50 -5.38 -0.83 11.95
C LYS A 50 -4.79 -0.92 10.56
N HIS A 51 -5.21 -0.08 9.61
CA HIS A 51 -4.84 -0.25 8.21
C HIS A 51 -4.19 0.98 7.60
N VAL A 52 -4.62 2.19 7.98
CA VAL A 52 -4.02 3.42 7.46
C VAL A 52 -2.55 3.45 7.89
N PRO A 53 -1.59 3.51 6.95
CA PRO A 53 -0.19 3.60 7.30
C PRO A 53 0.09 4.87 8.11
N VAL A 54 0.89 4.74 9.16
CA VAL A 54 1.36 5.84 9.98
C VAL A 54 2.83 6.06 9.69
N VAL A 55 3.14 7.25 9.18
CA VAL A 55 4.49 7.65 8.76
C VAL A 55 5.11 8.53 9.83
N SER A 56 6.37 8.27 10.18
CA SER A 56 7.19 9.15 11.02
C SER A 56 8.62 9.18 10.50
N LYS A 57 9.35 10.28 10.78
CA LYS A 57 10.75 10.44 10.37
C LYS A 57 11.59 10.99 11.53
N GLU A 58 12.71 10.34 11.80
CA GLU A 58 13.68 10.77 12.81
C GLU A 58 15.05 10.94 12.13
N GLY A 59 15.48 12.19 11.95
CA GLY A 59 16.68 12.49 11.16
C GLY A 59 16.53 12.03 9.71
N ASP A 60 17.35 11.06 9.28
CA ASP A 60 17.27 10.46 7.95
C ASP A 60 16.48 9.14 7.92
N GLU A 61 16.02 8.61 9.06
CA GLU A 61 15.28 7.35 9.12
C GLU A 61 13.77 7.59 9.01
N LEU A 62 13.17 7.09 7.92
CA LEU A 62 11.72 7.02 7.76
C LEU A 62 11.22 5.68 8.33
N THR A 63 10.19 5.73 9.16
CA THR A 63 9.43 4.57 9.63
C THR A 63 7.99 4.65 9.15
N VAL A 64 7.51 3.57 8.54
CA VAL A 64 6.09 3.38 8.20
C VAL A 64 5.60 2.13 8.91
N ARG A 65 4.59 2.30 9.77
CA ARG A 65 3.88 1.20 10.45
C ARG A 65 2.45 1.12 9.94
N VAL A 66 1.86 -0.07 9.93
CA VAL A 66 0.46 -0.23 9.52
C VAL A 66 -0.47 -0.12 10.72
N GLY A 67 -1.28 0.94 10.71
CA GLY A 67 -2.21 1.30 11.77
C GLY A 67 -1.60 2.18 12.86
N SER A 68 -2.45 2.99 13.49
CA SER A 68 -2.20 3.59 14.81
C SER A 68 -2.25 2.53 15.92
N VAL A 69 -3.07 1.51 15.71
CA VAL A 69 -3.07 0.24 16.44
C VAL A 69 -2.44 -0.81 15.52
N PRO A 70 -1.43 -1.59 15.96
CA PRO A 70 -0.78 -2.57 15.09
C PRO A 70 -1.78 -3.52 14.44
N HIS A 71 -1.69 -3.66 13.11
CA HIS A 71 -2.44 -4.66 12.37
C HIS A 71 -2.06 -6.09 12.81
N PRO A 72 -3.01 -7.05 12.86
CA PRO A 72 -2.70 -8.47 13.06
C PRO A 72 -1.75 -9.03 12.00
N MET A 73 -0.86 -9.95 12.37
CA MET A 73 0.07 -10.58 11.43
C MET A 73 0.02 -12.09 11.65
N GLU A 74 -1.13 -12.67 11.36
CA GLU A 74 -1.42 -14.11 11.50
C GLU A 74 -1.43 -14.80 10.13
N ASP A 75 -1.34 -16.13 10.10
CA ASP A 75 -1.28 -16.92 8.86
C ASP A 75 -2.40 -16.57 7.86
N GLU A 76 -3.64 -16.42 8.34
CA GLU A 76 -4.79 -16.11 7.50
C GLU A 76 -5.06 -14.61 7.34
N HIS A 77 -4.42 -13.75 8.15
CA HIS A 77 -4.70 -12.31 8.16
C HIS A 77 -3.44 -11.50 8.47
N PHE A 78 -2.85 -10.93 7.42
CA PHE A 78 -1.60 -10.20 7.51
C PHE A 78 -1.49 -9.12 6.43
N ILE A 79 -0.56 -8.19 6.66
CA ILE A 79 -0.13 -7.21 5.66
C ILE A 79 0.84 -7.89 4.71
N MET A 80 0.51 -7.89 3.42
CA MET A 80 1.34 -8.51 2.37
C MET A 80 2.52 -7.62 1.97
N PHE A 81 2.32 -6.30 1.94
CA PHE A 81 3.41 -5.35 1.73
C PHE A 81 3.09 -3.98 2.32
N ILE A 82 4.16 -3.23 2.57
CA ILE A 82 4.14 -1.78 2.76
C ILE A 82 4.91 -1.15 1.60
N GLU A 83 4.39 -0.08 1.04
CA GLU A 83 5.01 0.69 0.00
C GLU A 83 5.03 2.18 0.33
N VAL A 84 6.15 2.82 0.04
CA VAL A 84 6.32 4.27 0.11
C VAL A 84 6.64 4.81 -1.27
N ASN A 85 5.87 5.81 -1.69
CA ASN A 85 5.95 6.45 -2.99
C ASN A 85 6.31 7.92 -2.83
N SER A 86 7.10 8.46 -3.77
CA SER A 86 7.22 9.91 -3.93
C SER A 86 5.92 10.49 -4.52
N PRO A 87 5.52 11.73 -4.19
CA PRO A 87 4.29 12.33 -4.71
C PRO A 87 4.22 12.37 -6.24
N ASP A 88 5.36 12.51 -6.91
CA ASP A 88 5.48 12.49 -8.37
C ASP A 88 5.51 11.08 -8.98
N LYS A 89 5.39 10.03 -8.14
CA LYS A 89 5.36 8.61 -8.49
C LYS A 89 6.61 8.10 -9.22
N ARG A 90 7.75 8.79 -9.05
CA ARG A 90 9.03 8.40 -9.66
C ARG A 90 9.85 7.42 -8.83
N TYR A 91 9.65 7.44 -7.51
CA TYR A 91 10.38 6.59 -6.58
C TYR A 91 9.39 5.73 -5.82
N VAL A 92 9.70 4.43 -5.76
CA VAL A 92 8.90 3.40 -5.10
C VAL A 92 9.83 2.59 -4.21
N LYS A 93 9.45 2.42 -2.95
CA LYS A 93 10.12 1.54 -2.00
C LYS A 93 9.09 0.59 -1.42
N ARG A 94 9.19 -0.70 -1.74
CA ARG A 94 8.30 -1.74 -1.24
C ARG A 94 9.03 -2.73 -0.34
N LYS A 95 8.41 -3.09 0.78
CA LYS A 95 8.79 -4.23 1.62
C LYS A 95 7.64 -5.23 1.60
N TYR A 96 7.90 -6.43 1.09
CA TYR A 96 6.99 -7.56 1.30
C TYR A 96 7.11 -8.05 2.73
N LEU A 97 5.98 -8.47 3.26
CA LEU A 97 5.84 -8.98 4.61
C LEU A 97 5.16 -10.35 4.57
N TYR A 98 5.40 -11.14 5.60
CA TYR A 98 4.86 -12.47 5.80
C TYR A 98 4.22 -12.56 7.20
N PRO A 99 3.37 -13.57 7.45
CA PRO A 99 2.80 -13.81 8.77
C PRO A 99 3.84 -13.77 9.89
N HIS A 100 3.42 -13.27 11.04
CA HIS A 100 4.19 -13.12 12.28
C HIS A 100 5.36 -12.12 12.25
N GLU A 101 5.55 -11.38 11.14
CA GLU A 101 6.47 -10.24 11.10
C GLU A 101 5.83 -8.98 11.70
N GLU A 102 6.66 -8.04 12.15
CA GLU A 102 6.17 -6.71 12.51
C GLU A 102 5.75 -5.95 11.24
N PRO A 103 4.54 -5.35 11.17
CA PRO A 103 4.03 -4.67 9.99
C PRO A 103 4.64 -3.27 9.86
N VAL A 104 5.96 -3.24 9.67
CA VAL A 104 6.80 -2.05 9.68
C VAL A 104 7.82 -2.09 8.54
N LEU A 105 7.99 -0.94 7.90
CA LEU A 105 9.03 -0.65 6.92
C LEU A 105 9.89 0.50 7.46
N LYS A 106 11.21 0.29 7.54
CA LYS A 106 12.19 1.33 7.92
C LYS A 106 13.29 1.47 6.87
N TYR A 107 13.65 2.69 6.53
CA TYR A 107 14.79 2.96 5.64
C TYR A 107 15.25 4.41 5.75
N LYS A 108 16.48 4.66 5.32
CA LYS A 108 17.01 6.01 5.20
C LYS A 108 16.44 6.73 3.98
N CYS A 109 15.87 7.91 4.17
CA CYS A 109 15.42 8.79 3.10
C CYS A 109 15.84 10.25 3.32
N SER A 110 16.12 10.95 2.24
CA SER A 110 16.19 12.42 2.17
C SER A 110 14.91 12.99 1.55
N CYS A 111 13.76 12.39 1.87
CA CYS A 111 12.46 12.72 1.31
C CYS A 111 11.76 13.75 2.20
N ASP A 112 11.12 14.75 1.59
CA ASP A 112 10.32 15.75 2.32
C ASP A 112 8.86 15.35 2.39
N LYS A 113 8.35 14.74 1.32
CA LYS A 113 6.97 14.29 1.18
C LYS A 113 6.92 12.87 0.67
N VAL A 114 5.99 12.10 1.19
CA VAL A 114 5.75 10.71 0.77
C VAL A 114 4.27 10.39 0.80
N GLU A 115 3.88 9.37 0.05
CA GLU A 115 2.62 8.66 0.24
C GLU A 115 2.95 7.23 0.64
N ALA A 116 2.36 6.74 1.74
CA ALA A 116 2.50 5.36 2.16
C ALA A 116 1.21 4.58 1.90
N ARG A 117 1.35 3.36 1.41
CA ARG A 117 0.24 2.43 1.21
C ARG A 117 0.59 1.02 1.64
N GLU A 118 -0.43 0.25 1.95
CA GLU A 118 -0.29 -1.15 2.36
C GLU A 118 -1.34 -2.01 1.66
N LEU A 119 -1.09 -3.32 1.62
CA LEU A 119 -2.08 -4.32 1.20
C LEU A 119 -2.32 -5.34 2.31
N CYS A 120 -3.51 -5.33 2.89
CA CYS A 120 -4.01 -6.40 3.72
C CYS A 120 -4.61 -7.49 2.83
N ASN A 121 -4.26 -8.76 3.08
CA ASN A 121 -4.75 -9.88 2.28
C ASN A 121 -6.28 -10.04 2.31
N ILE A 122 -6.94 -9.58 3.39
CA ILE A 122 -8.40 -9.59 3.56
C ILE A 122 -9.01 -8.22 3.21
N HIS A 123 -8.48 -7.13 3.78
CA HIS A 123 -9.12 -5.81 3.76
C HIS A 123 -8.64 -4.90 2.62
N GLY A 124 -7.77 -5.37 1.73
CA GLY A 124 -7.39 -4.65 0.52
C GLY A 124 -6.38 -3.53 0.75
N LEU A 125 -6.41 -2.51 -0.13
CA LEU A 125 -5.42 -1.44 -0.17
C LEU A 125 -5.83 -0.25 0.70
N TRP A 126 -4.87 0.31 1.42
CA TRP A 126 -5.05 1.52 2.22
C TRP A 126 -3.91 2.50 2.00
N THR A 127 -4.17 3.80 2.14
CA THR A 127 -3.17 4.87 1.98
C THR A 127 -3.22 5.86 3.14
N SER A 128 -2.06 6.42 3.49
CA SER A 128 -1.94 7.58 4.37
C SER A 128 -2.35 8.88 3.69
N GLY A 129 -2.46 8.88 2.36
CA GLY A 129 -2.37 10.10 1.56
C GLY A 129 -0.94 10.68 1.59
N GLU A 130 -0.78 11.88 1.03
CA GLU A 130 0.48 12.61 1.08
C GLU A 130 0.76 13.11 2.50
N ILE A 131 1.96 12.78 3.01
CA ILE A 131 2.46 13.18 4.32
C ILE A 131 3.71 14.05 4.12
N ASP A 132 3.74 15.18 4.81
CA ASP A 132 4.97 15.97 5.00
C ASP A 132 5.76 15.35 6.16
N THR A 133 7.01 14.98 5.88
CA THR A 133 7.88 14.24 6.81
C THR A 133 8.85 15.16 7.56
N ASN A 134 8.77 16.47 7.36
CA ASN A 134 9.60 17.46 8.03
C ASN A 134 8.90 18.13 9.23
N ASN A 135 7.66 17.76 9.55
CA ASN A 135 6.89 18.25 10.69
C ASN A 135 6.86 17.27 11.85
#